data_AF-A0A2S2FHU9-F1
#
_entry.id   AF-A0A2S2FHU9-F1
#
_cell.length_a   1.000
_cell.length_b   1.000
_cell.length_c   1.000
_cell.angle_alpha   90.00
_cell.angle_beta   90.00
_cell.angle_gamma   90.00
#
_symmetry.space_group_name_H-M   'P 1'
#
loop_
_entity.id
_entity.type
_entity.pdbx_description
1 polymer ?
#
loop_
_entity_poly.entity_id
_entity_poly.type
_entity_poly.pdbx_seq_one_letter_code
_entity_poly.pdbx_strand_id
1 'polypeptide(L)' 'MNVIEVIYEGKLCVVSLFDSKVNSDLFHFWVDEFLLPELPSNSVIVMDNVAFHKRQDIQDLLIQHGHQIL' A
#
# COMPACT_ATOMS: atom_id res chain seq x y z
N MET A 1 17.88 -5.09 2.09
CA MET A 1 17.05 -3.90 2.38
C MET A 1 16.17 -3.55 1.18
N ASN A 2 14.86 -3.52 1.39
CA ASN A 2 13.84 -3.04 0.46
C ASN A 2 13.12 -1.84 1.10
N VAL A 3 12.62 -0.94 0.27
CA VAL A 3 11.85 0.24 0.69
C VAL A 3 10.46 0.15 0.08
N ILE A 4 9.45 0.49 0.87
CA ILE A 4 8.10 0.76 0.38
C ILE A 4 7.78 2.20 0.76
N GLU A 5 7.30 2.99 -0.20
CA GLU A 5 7.00 4.40 -0.01
C GLU A 5 5.66 4.79 -0.65
N VAL A 6 5.03 5.82 -0.09
CA VAL A 6 3.83 6.46 -0.66
C VAL A 6 4.08 7.93 -0.85
N ILE A 7 3.76 8.40 -2.05
CA ILE A 7 3.80 9.82 -2.41
C ILE A 7 2.37 10.30 -2.63
N TYR A 8 1.98 11.36 -1.92
CA TYR A 8 0.71 12.06 -2.09
C TYR A 8 0.98 13.54 -2.29
N GLU A 9 0.40 14.13 -3.34
CA GLU A 9 0.63 15.52 -3.76
C GLU A 9 2.13 15.91 -3.87
N GLY A 10 2.96 14.98 -4.36
CA GLY A 10 4.41 15.20 -4.51
C GLY A 10 5.19 15.19 -3.19
N LYS A 11 4.55 14.81 -2.08
CA LYS A 11 5.19 14.67 -0.77
C LYS A 11 5.25 13.21 -0.36
N LEU A 12 6.36 12.81 0.25
CA LEU A 12 6.52 11.51 0.88
C LEU A 12 5.67 11.47 2.16
N CYS A 13 4.69 10.56 2.21
CA CYS A 13 3.79 10.40 3.35
C CYS A 13 4.19 9.23 4.24
N VAL A 14 4.46 8.08 3.63
CA VAL A 14 4.82 6.85 4.35
C VAL A 14 6.10 6.31 3.75
N VAL A 15 7.04 5.90 4.61
CA VAL A 15 8.24 5.19 4.21
C VAL A 15 8.52 4.06 5.19
N SER A 16 8.82 2.88 4.67
CA SER A 16 9.16 1.72 5.51
C SER A 16 10.33 0.95 4.91
N LEU A 17 11.26 0.57 5.80
CA LEU A 17 12.48 -0.15 5.47
C LEU A 17 12.35 -1.58 5.96
N PHE A 18 12.55 -2.53 5.05
CA PHE A 18 12.49 -3.95 5.35
C PHE A 18 13.82 -4.62 5.03
N ASP A 19 14.37 -5.39 5.98
CA ASP A 19 15.58 -6.17 5.72
C ASP A 19 15.30 -7.56 5.12
N SER A 20 14.04 -7.81 4.77
CA SER A 20 13.57 -9.01 4.08
C SER A 20 13.12 -8.70 2.66
N LYS A 21 12.95 -9.75 1.84
CA LYS A 21 12.25 -9.61 0.56
C LYS A 21 10.80 -9.21 0.80
N VAL A 22 10.29 -8.27 0.02
CA VAL A 22 8.86 -7.93 0.00
C VAL A 22 8.13 -9.02 -0.76
N ASN A 23 7.26 -9.72 -0.06
CA ASN A 23 6.30 -10.66 -0.62
C ASN A 23 4.88 -10.14 -0.34
N SER A 24 3.87 -10.85 -0.82
CA SER A 24 2.49 -10.41 -0.67
C SER A 24 2.04 -10.29 0.79
N ASP A 25 2.52 -11.16 1.69
CA ASP A 25 2.13 -11.13 3.11
C ASP A 25 2.70 -9.90 3.82
N LEU A 26 3.98 -9.61 3.57
CA LEU A 26 4.63 -8.41 4.10
C LEU A 26 3.99 -7.15 3.53
N PHE A 27 3.66 -7.16 2.23
CA PHE A 27 3.00 -6.03 1.59
C PHE A 27 1.60 -5.80 2.16
N HIS A 28 0.80 -6.85 2.36
CA HIS A 28 -0.50 -6.73 3.00
C HIS A 28 -0.40 -6.20 4.43
N PHE A 29 0.47 -6.78 5.25
CA PHE A 29 0.75 -6.28 6.60
C PHE A 29 1.11 -4.79 6.56
N TRP A 30 1.95 -4.40 5.62
CA TRP A 30 2.35 -3.01 5.47
C TRP A 30 1.19 -2.09 5.06
N VAL A 31 0.31 -2.55 4.16
CA VAL A 31 -0.89 -1.80 3.75
C VAL A 31 -1.80 -1.57 4.95
N ASP A 32 -2.05 -2.61 5.74
CA ASP A 32 -2.95 -2.54 6.90
C ASP A 32 -2.41 -1.64 8.01
N GLU A 33 -1.15 -1.85 8.40
CA GLU A 33 -0.59 -1.22 9.60
C GLU A 33 0.02 0.16 9.35
N PHE A 34 0.47 0.46 8.12
CA PHE A 34 1.22 1.70 7.84
C PHE A 34 0.57 2.57 6.77
N LEU A 35 0.00 1.98 5.72
CA LEU A 35 -0.61 2.79 4.66
C LEU A 35 -1.99 3.29 5.05
N LEU A 36 -2.91 2.38 5.44
CA LEU A 36 -4.30 2.72 5.72
C LEU A 36 -4.49 3.87 6.71
N PRO A 37 -3.76 3.94 7.85
CA PRO A 37 -3.93 5.03 8.80
C PRO A 37 -3.56 6.42 8.24
N GLU A 38 -2.70 6.46 7.22
CA GLU A 38 -2.16 7.68 6.63
C GLU A 38 -2.90 8.12 5.37
N LEU A 39 -3.82 7.28 4.85
CA LEU A 39 -4.56 7.59 3.63
C LEU A 39 -5.68 8.62 3.89
N PRO A 40 -5.75 9.70 3.09
CA PRO A 40 -6.93 10.54 3.06
C PRO A 40 -8.18 9.75 2.66
N SER A 41 -9.33 10.13 3.20
CA SER A 41 -10.61 9.50 2.87
C SER A 41 -10.89 9.55 1.37
N ASN A 42 -11.42 8.45 0.82
CA ASN A 42 -11.75 8.30 -0.61
C ASN A 42 -10.56 8.50 -1.57
N SER A 43 -9.33 8.21 -1.13
CA SER A 43 -8.14 8.23 -2.00
C SER A 43 -8.23 7.25 -3.18
N VAL A 44 -7.59 7.63 -4.28
CA VAL A 44 -7.28 6.73 -5.42
C VAL A 44 -5.84 6.24 -5.25
N ILE A 45 -5.67 4.93 -5.21
CA ILE A 45 -4.39 4.26 -4.99
C ILE A 45 -3.88 3.75 -6.33
N VAL A 46 -2.68 4.19 -6.69
CA VAL A 46 -1.98 3.77 -7.91
C VAL A 46 -0.75 2.98 -7.49
N MET A 47 -0.68 1.72 -7.93
CA MET A 47 0.46 0.83 -7.68
C MET A 47 1.06 0.40 -9.02
N ASP A 48 2.29 -0.09 -9.01
CA ASP A 48 2.87 -0.71 -10.19
C ASP A 48 2.20 -2.07 -10.49
N ASN A 49 2.49 -2.63 -11.67
CA ASN A 49 1.85 -3.85 -12.15
C ASN A 49 2.47 -5.15 -11.59
N VAL A 50 3.15 -5.11 -10.44
CA VAL A 50 3.79 -6.31 -9.87
C VAL A 50 2.75 -7.24 -9.23
N ALA A 51 2.95 -8.55 -9.41
CA ALA A 51 1.94 -9.58 -9.14
C ALA A 51 1.41 -9.59 -7.69
N PHE A 52 2.22 -9.23 -6.70
CA PHE A 52 1.79 -9.23 -5.31
C PHE A 52 0.87 -8.07 -4.94
N HIS A 53 0.89 -6.95 -5.68
CA HIS A 53 -0.09 -5.86 -5.53
C HIS A 53 -1.49 -6.27 -5.98
N LYS A 54 -1.61 -7.33 -6.77
CA LYS A 54 -2.87 -7.84 -7.30
C LYS A 54 -3.55 -8.86 -6.39
N ARG A 55 -3.03 -9.09 -5.18
CA ARG A 55 -3.65 -10.03 -4.24
C ARG A 55 -5.01 -9.46 -3.83
N GLN A 56 -6.04 -10.29 -3.94
CA GLN A 56 -7.43 -9.85 -3.80
C GLN A 56 -7.73 -9.28 -2.41
N ASP A 57 -7.18 -9.87 -1.36
CA ASP A 57 -7.36 -9.41 0.03
C ASP A 57 -6.79 -8.00 0.26
N ILE A 58 -5.68 -7.63 -0.38
CA ILE A 58 -5.14 -6.26 -0.33
C ILE A 58 -6.10 -5.29 -1.02
N GLN A 59 -6.68 -5.70 -2.15
CA GLN A 59 -7.64 -4.86 -2.86
C GLN A 59 -8.93 -4.68 -2.06
N ASP A 60 -9.44 -5.78 -1.51
CA ASP A 60 -10.65 -5.79 -0.69
C ASP A 60 -10.45 -4.92 0.56
N LEU A 61 -9.30 -5.01 1.23
CA LEU A 61 -8.96 -4.19 2.39
C LEU A 61 -9.06 -2.69 2.09
N LEU A 62 -8.46 -2.24 0.99
CA LEU A 62 -8.48 -0.84 0.56
C LEU A 62 -9.89 -0.39 0.15
N ILE A 63 -10.62 -1.22 -0.59
CA ILE A 63 -11.99 -0.92 -1.05
C ILE A 63 -12.96 -0.86 0.13
N GLN A 64 -12.84 -1.77 1.10
CA GLN A 64 -13.67 -1.77 2.32
C GLN A 64 -13.48 -0.51 3.16
N HIS A 65 -12.29 0.11 3.12
CA HIS A 65 -12.00 1.40 3.74
C HIS A 65 -12.39 2.61 2.85
N GLY A 66 -13.07 2.38 1.73
CA GLY A 66 -13.61 3.42 0.86
C GLY A 66 -12.63 3.96 -0.17
N HIS A 67 -11.50 3.29 -0.39
CA HIS A 67 -10.51 3.69 -1.39
C HIS A 67 -10.77 3.03 -2.75
N GLN A 68 -10.28 3.67 -3.81
CA GLN A 68 -10.31 3.12 -5.16
C GLN A 68 -8.91 2.71 -5.59
N ILE A 69 -8.82 1.70 -6.45
CA ILE A 69 -7.55 1.19 -6.99
C ILE A 69 -7.58 1.34 -8.50
N LEU A 70 -6.48 1.82 -9.08
CA LEU A 70 -6.30 2.01 -10.53
C LEU A 70 -5.36 0.96 -11.14
#